data_AF-A0A5N7S236-F1
#
_entry.id   AF-A0A5N7S236-F1
#
_cell.length_a   1.000
_cell.length_b   1.000
_cell.length_c   1.000
_cell.angle_alpha   90.00
_cell.angle_beta   90.00
_cell.angle_gamma   90.00
#
_symmetry.space_group_name_H-M   'P 1'
#
loop_
_entity.id
_entity.type
_entity.pdbx_description
1 polymer ?
#
loop_
_entity_poly.entity_id
_entity_poly.type
_entity_poly.pdbx_seq_one_letter_code
_entity_poly.pdbx_strand_id
1 'polypeptide(L)'
;MPADRLERPGFDMPAGACDAHMHLFGSADRYPPSRAARYTLPAATGRDYAETAATLGLHRAVLVQPSFYEEDNRCLLDALRRSGQKWRGIVMAPLETPLSTLRSWHETGVRGLRLDLFRARASGLSGPAIHDLLASAGKLAQRLGWSVDIYTPGSLCRDALPVIARMPCPVSIAHMGYVTSDDADDEPPVEHFIASLAASGNIWVKLTGPYRLEQAGTGHAGRMAEALIRAMPDRLLWGTDWPHVMAPPQDSGALLNTLAAWCPAADLRKRILVDNPRRLYGFACPE
;
A
#
# COMPACT_ATOMS: atom_id res chain seq x y z
N MET A 1 17.72 4.49 -4.78
CA MET A 1 18.63 4.49 -5.95
C MET A 1 18.25 5.66 -6.85
N PRO A 2 19.21 6.40 -7.45
CA PRO A 2 18.90 7.46 -8.41
C PRO A 2 18.11 6.97 -9.62
N ALA A 3 17.27 7.81 -10.21
CA ALA A 3 16.34 7.42 -11.27
C ALA A 3 17.02 7.00 -12.59
N ASP A 4 18.26 7.42 -12.83
CA ASP A 4 19.07 7.08 -14.01
C ASP A 4 19.72 5.68 -13.91
N ARG A 5 19.75 5.10 -12.70
CA ARG A 5 20.30 3.75 -12.44
C ARG A 5 19.26 2.67 -12.33
N LEU A 6 17.97 3.02 -12.37
CA LEU A 6 16.88 2.06 -12.31
C LEU A 6 16.86 1.22 -13.59
N GLU A 7 16.61 -0.08 -13.44
CA GLU A 7 16.20 -0.91 -14.56
C GLU A 7 15.00 -0.31 -15.27
N ARG A 8 15.01 -0.36 -16.61
CA ARG A 8 13.86 0.07 -17.41
C ARG A 8 12.78 -1.00 -17.40
N PRO A 9 11.50 -0.63 -17.57
CA PRO A 9 10.43 -1.61 -17.75
C PRO A 9 10.76 -2.56 -18.91
N GLY A 10 10.78 -3.86 -18.64
CA GLY A 10 11.00 -4.93 -19.61
C GLY A 10 9.75 -5.32 -20.41
N PHE A 11 8.68 -4.53 -20.32
CA PHE A 11 7.41 -4.73 -21.00
C PHE A 11 6.74 -3.39 -21.30
N ASP A 12 5.78 -3.38 -22.23
CA ASP A 12 5.02 -2.18 -22.57
C ASP A 12 4.16 -1.71 -21.39
N MET A 13 4.46 -0.53 -20.87
CA MET A 13 3.73 0.04 -19.74
C MET A 13 2.34 0.51 -20.21
N PRO A 14 1.26 0.04 -19.56
CA PRO A 14 -0.08 0.47 -19.94
C PRO A 14 -0.30 1.94 -19.60
N ALA A 15 -0.99 2.66 -20.48
CA ALA A 15 -1.34 4.06 -20.25
C ALA A 15 -2.11 4.21 -18.92
N GLY A 16 -1.73 5.22 -18.14
CA GLY A 16 -2.31 5.43 -16.81
C GLY A 16 -1.80 4.46 -15.73
N ALA A 17 -0.69 3.73 -15.92
CA ALA A 17 -0.10 2.89 -14.87
C ALA A 17 0.07 3.66 -13.54
N CYS A 18 -0.23 2.98 -12.44
CA CYS A 18 -0.29 3.53 -11.10
C CYS A 18 0.69 2.81 -10.18
N ASP A 19 1.45 3.60 -9.42
CA ASP A 19 2.14 3.13 -8.22
C ASP A 19 1.19 3.23 -7.02
N ALA A 20 0.64 2.12 -6.56
CA ALA A 20 -0.35 2.11 -5.47
C ALA A 20 0.26 2.10 -4.06
N HIS A 21 1.59 2.25 -3.92
CA HIS A 21 2.25 2.28 -2.62
C HIS A 21 3.61 2.97 -2.67
N MET A 22 3.66 4.22 -2.24
CA MET A 22 4.91 4.96 -2.03
C MET A 22 4.78 5.93 -0.85
N HIS A 23 5.92 6.41 -0.36
CA HIS A 23 6.03 7.36 0.73
C HIS A 23 6.89 8.55 0.30
N LEU A 24 6.70 9.71 0.94
CA LEU A 24 7.58 10.85 0.80
C LEU A 24 8.16 11.23 2.15
N PHE A 25 9.38 11.74 2.14
CA PHE A 25 10.07 12.31 3.29
C PHE A 25 10.56 13.70 2.92
N GLY A 26 9.93 14.72 3.48
CA GLY A 26 10.34 16.11 3.30
C GLY A 26 11.48 16.52 4.22
N SER A 27 11.93 17.77 4.11
CA SER A 27 12.97 18.30 5.00
C SER A 27 12.52 18.35 6.45
N ALA A 28 13.40 17.98 7.38
CA ALA A 28 13.10 17.93 8.81
C ALA A 28 12.64 19.28 9.40
N ASP A 29 13.14 20.40 8.85
CA ASP A 29 12.74 21.74 9.28
C ASP A 29 11.27 22.05 9.00
N ARG A 30 10.73 21.50 7.89
CA ARG A 30 9.35 21.75 7.46
C ARG A 30 8.40 20.64 7.92
N TYR A 31 8.90 19.41 7.94
CA TYR A 31 8.19 18.21 8.30
C TYR A 31 9.03 17.41 9.30
N PRO A 32 8.99 17.78 10.59
CA PRO A 32 9.75 17.06 11.61
C PRO A 32 9.19 15.64 11.78
N PRO A 33 10.05 14.65 12.08
CA PRO A 33 9.58 13.32 12.48
C PRO A 33 8.68 13.37 13.71
N SER A 34 7.79 12.39 13.84
CA SER A 34 7.15 12.11 15.12
C SER A 34 8.20 11.69 16.17
N ARG A 35 7.91 11.96 17.43
CA ARG A 35 8.67 11.44 18.58
C ARG A 35 8.73 9.91 18.62
N ALA A 36 7.77 9.23 17.99
CA ALA A 36 7.73 7.77 17.89
C ALA A 36 8.49 7.21 16.67
N ALA A 37 9.12 8.06 15.85
CA ALA A 37 9.88 7.62 14.68
C ALA A 37 11.02 6.67 15.10
N ARG A 38 11.09 5.49 14.45
CA ARG A 38 12.06 4.42 14.77
C ARG A 38 13.25 4.35 13.80
N TYR A 39 13.28 5.24 12.82
CA TYR A 39 14.28 5.28 11.77
C TYR A 39 14.46 6.72 11.33
N THR A 40 15.60 7.01 10.70
CA THR A 40 15.84 8.25 9.97
C THR A 40 16.13 7.91 8.52
N LEU A 41 15.68 8.77 7.61
CA LEU A 41 15.94 8.63 6.18
C LEU A 41 16.42 9.96 5.63
N PRO A 42 17.28 9.95 4.60
CA PRO A 42 17.50 11.11 3.77
C PRO A 42 16.17 11.65 3.22
N ALA A 43 16.16 12.92 2.82
CA ALA A 43 15.02 13.48 2.12
C ALA A 43 14.70 12.64 0.86
N ALA A 44 13.43 12.35 0.67
CA ALA A 44 12.87 11.60 -0.44
C ALA A 44 11.63 12.37 -0.89
N THR A 45 11.86 13.37 -1.73
CA THR A 45 10.87 14.40 -2.05
C THR A 45 9.97 13.98 -3.21
N GLY A 46 8.86 14.70 -3.39
CA GLY A 46 7.98 14.50 -4.54
C GLY A 46 8.67 14.75 -5.90
N ARG A 47 9.75 15.54 -5.93
CA ARG A 47 10.55 15.74 -7.14
C ARG A 47 11.37 14.50 -7.47
N ASP A 48 12.06 13.94 -6.47
CA ASP A 48 12.87 12.73 -6.64
C ASP A 48 12.00 11.54 -7.08
N TYR A 49 10.79 11.45 -6.51
CA TYR A 49 9.81 10.46 -6.93
C TYR A 49 9.29 10.72 -8.35
N ALA A 50 9.06 11.96 -8.77
CA ALA A 50 8.59 12.25 -10.12
C ALA A 50 9.59 11.78 -11.21
N GLU A 51 10.89 11.87 -10.92
CA GLU A 51 11.95 11.32 -11.79
C GLU A 51 11.89 9.79 -11.84
N THR A 52 11.70 9.14 -10.69
CA THR A 52 11.49 7.68 -10.61
C THR A 52 10.26 7.25 -11.41
N ALA A 53 9.12 7.90 -11.20
CA ALA A 53 7.87 7.60 -11.88
C ALA A 53 7.97 7.80 -13.40
N ALA A 54 8.63 8.87 -13.85
CA ALA A 54 8.89 9.12 -15.26
C ALA A 54 9.76 8.02 -15.89
N THR A 55 10.83 7.59 -15.21
CA THR A 55 11.69 6.50 -15.68
C THR A 55 10.93 5.19 -15.85
N LEU A 56 9.96 4.92 -14.98
CA LEU A 56 9.18 3.68 -14.96
C LEU A 56 7.87 3.75 -15.77
N GLY A 57 7.53 4.89 -16.37
CA GLY A 57 6.26 5.06 -17.11
C GLY A 57 5.02 5.09 -16.20
N LEU A 58 5.18 5.47 -14.94
CA LEU A 58 4.10 5.57 -13.95
C LEU A 58 3.46 6.96 -14.01
N HIS A 59 2.16 7.01 -14.24
CA HIS A 59 1.40 8.26 -14.43
C HIS A 59 0.60 8.67 -13.20
N ARG A 60 0.27 7.70 -12.34
CA ARG A 60 -0.52 7.89 -11.13
C ARG A 60 0.21 7.32 -9.92
N ALA A 61 -0.04 7.87 -8.74
CA ALA A 61 0.56 7.36 -7.51
C ALA A 61 -0.40 7.43 -6.32
N VAL A 62 -0.21 6.54 -5.36
CA VAL A 62 -0.90 6.54 -4.07
C VAL A 62 0.13 6.73 -2.99
N LEU A 63 0.15 7.94 -2.44
CA LEU A 63 1.02 8.35 -1.35
C LEU A 63 0.42 7.87 -0.03
N VAL A 64 1.13 6.95 0.63
CA VAL A 64 0.74 6.36 1.90
C VAL A 64 1.48 7.07 3.03
N GLN A 65 0.78 7.54 4.05
CA GLN A 65 1.36 8.21 5.21
C GLN A 65 2.33 7.25 5.93
N PRO A 66 3.65 7.54 6.00
CA PRO A 66 4.60 6.69 6.71
C PRO A 66 4.45 6.82 8.23
N SER A 67 4.81 5.77 8.97
CA SER A 67 4.78 5.80 10.44
C SER A 67 5.75 6.84 11.02
N PHE A 68 6.72 7.30 10.23
CA PHE A 68 7.67 8.36 10.58
C PHE A 68 7.02 9.69 10.98
N TYR A 69 5.93 10.07 10.31
CA TYR A 69 5.20 11.33 10.61
C TYR A 69 3.96 11.11 11.48
N GLU A 70 3.64 9.85 11.75
CA GLU A 70 2.39 9.46 12.38
C GLU A 70 1.17 10.17 11.79
N GLU A 71 0.41 10.90 12.61
CA GLU A 71 -0.85 11.55 12.21
C GLU A 71 -0.63 12.94 11.63
N ASP A 72 0.62 13.40 11.57
CA ASP A 72 0.99 14.64 10.88
C ASP A 72 1.04 14.42 9.37
N ASN A 73 -0.11 14.57 8.72
CA ASN A 73 -0.26 14.36 7.29
C ASN A 73 0.21 15.57 6.45
N ARG A 74 0.87 16.60 7.01
CA ARG A 74 1.20 17.84 6.28
C ARG A 74 2.07 17.60 5.04
N CYS A 75 3.08 16.72 5.15
CA CYS A 75 3.94 16.37 4.01
C CYS A 75 3.13 15.72 2.88
N LEU A 76 2.25 14.78 3.23
CA LEU A 76 1.35 14.11 2.30
C LEU A 76 0.38 15.09 1.64
N LEU A 77 -0.32 15.90 2.42
CA LEU A 77 -1.32 16.85 1.92
C LEU A 77 -0.70 17.90 1.00
N ASP A 78 0.48 18.41 1.32
CA ASP A 78 1.20 19.36 0.46
C ASP A 78 1.61 18.73 -0.87
N ALA A 79 2.03 17.46 -0.85
CA ALA A 79 2.37 16.73 -2.06
C ALA A 79 1.15 16.49 -2.96
N LEU A 80 -0.01 16.18 -2.37
CA LEU A 80 -1.27 16.02 -3.11
C LEU A 80 -1.70 17.32 -3.79
N ARG A 81 -1.61 18.46 -3.10
CA ARG A 81 -1.93 19.78 -3.69
C ARG A 81 -1.08 20.09 -4.93
N ARG A 82 0.18 19.65 -4.95
CA ARG A 82 1.12 19.89 -6.05
C ARG A 82 0.97 18.91 -7.21
N SER A 83 0.55 17.69 -6.92
CA SER A 83 0.40 16.61 -7.93
C SER A 83 -0.97 16.61 -8.61
N GLY A 84 -1.91 17.41 -8.10
CA GLY A 84 -3.26 17.54 -8.66
C GLY A 84 -4.02 16.21 -8.61
N GLN A 85 -4.70 15.87 -9.71
CA GLN A 85 -5.51 14.65 -9.77
C GLN A 85 -4.71 13.37 -10.08
N LYS A 86 -3.39 13.49 -10.29
CA LYS A 86 -2.53 12.34 -10.61
C LYS A 86 -2.22 11.49 -9.39
N TRP A 87 -2.21 12.07 -8.19
CA TRP A 87 -1.94 11.32 -6.97
C TRP A 87 -3.17 11.24 -6.05
N ARG A 88 -3.19 10.20 -5.21
CA ARG A 88 -4.15 10.01 -4.12
C ARG A 88 -3.40 9.77 -2.83
N GLY A 89 -4.06 10.10 -1.72
CA GLY A 89 -3.47 9.93 -0.38
C GLY A 89 -4.16 8.86 0.44
N ILE A 90 -3.37 8.18 1.27
CA ILE A 90 -3.86 7.40 2.40
C ILE A 90 -3.26 8.01 3.67
N VAL A 91 -4.11 8.59 4.52
CA VAL A 91 -3.69 9.32 5.72
C VAL A 91 -3.76 8.41 6.94
N MET A 92 -3.01 8.75 7.99
CA MET A 92 -3.26 8.21 9.32
C MET A 92 -3.85 9.30 10.20
N ALA A 93 -4.91 9.00 10.93
CA ALA A 93 -5.63 10.00 11.72
C ALA A 93 -6.31 9.36 12.93
N PRO A 94 -6.50 10.12 14.03
CA PRO A 94 -7.37 9.69 15.12
C PRO A 94 -8.78 9.39 14.61
N LEU A 95 -9.44 8.37 15.19
CA LEU A 95 -10.78 7.96 14.74
C LEU A 95 -11.87 8.98 15.09
N GLU A 96 -11.58 9.87 16.03
CA GLU A 96 -12.38 11.00 16.45
C GLU A 96 -12.14 12.27 15.59
N THR A 97 -11.27 12.20 14.59
CA THR A 97 -11.01 13.33 13.69
C THR A 97 -12.33 13.87 13.12
N PRO A 98 -12.60 15.18 13.23
CA PRO A 98 -13.84 15.76 12.74
C PRO A 98 -14.09 15.44 11.26
N LEU A 99 -15.33 15.09 10.91
CA LEU A 99 -15.69 14.75 9.53
C LEU A 99 -15.44 15.92 8.56
N SER A 100 -15.54 17.17 9.02
CA SER A 100 -15.19 18.36 8.24
C SER A 100 -13.72 18.37 7.83
N THR A 101 -12.82 18.02 8.75
CA THR A 101 -11.38 17.88 8.46
C THR A 101 -11.16 16.79 7.42
N LEU A 102 -11.75 15.61 7.62
CA LEU A 102 -11.60 14.48 6.68
C LEU A 102 -12.17 14.80 5.29
N ARG A 103 -13.27 15.57 5.21
CA ARG A 103 -13.81 16.06 3.93
C ARG A 103 -12.85 17.02 3.22
N SER A 104 -12.21 17.95 3.92
CA SER A 104 -11.20 18.82 3.30
C SER A 104 -9.98 18.04 2.78
N TRP A 105 -9.60 16.96 3.47
CA TRP A 105 -8.58 16.03 2.99
C TRP A 105 -9.06 15.23 1.77
N HIS A 106 -10.33 14.81 1.75
CA HIS A 106 -10.93 14.16 0.59
C HIS A 106 -10.84 15.06 -0.65
N GLU A 107 -11.20 16.33 -0.52
CA GLU A 107 -11.10 17.34 -1.59
C GLU A 107 -9.66 17.52 -2.08
N THR A 108 -8.69 17.44 -1.16
CA THR A 108 -7.25 17.50 -1.49
C THR A 108 -6.78 16.24 -2.25
N GLY A 109 -7.52 15.13 -2.21
CA GLY A 109 -7.20 13.89 -2.92
C GLY A 109 -7.01 12.65 -2.03
N VAL A 110 -7.28 12.75 -0.73
CA VAL A 110 -7.22 11.60 0.18
C VAL A 110 -8.38 10.63 -0.09
N ARG A 111 -8.09 9.33 -0.09
CA ARG A 111 -9.04 8.26 -0.40
C ARG A 111 -8.98 7.09 0.57
N GLY A 112 -8.17 7.18 1.63
CA GLY A 112 -8.08 6.10 2.60
C GLY A 112 -7.50 6.49 3.94
N LEU A 113 -7.76 5.62 4.92
CA LEU A 113 -7.12 5.62 6.24
C LEU A 113 -6.06 4.51 6.28
N ARG A 114 -4.91 4.77 6.89
CA ARG A 114 -3.88 3.77 7.15
C ARG A 114 -3.99 3.27 8.59
N LEU A 115 -3.95 1.96 8.78
CA LEU A 115 -3.78 1.32 10.08
C LEU A 115 -2.45 0.57 10.12
N ASP A 116 -1.61 0.92 11.07
CA ASP A 116 -0.35 0.24 11.36
C ASP A 116 -0.54 -0.71 12.55
N LEU A 117 -0.83 -1.97 12.25
CA LEU A 117 -1.09 -3.00 13.26
C LEU A 117 0.21 -3.53 13.90
N PHE A 118 1.37 -3.37 13.26
CA PHE A 118 2.65 -3.58 13.92
C PHE A 118 2.79 -2.64 15.11
N ARG A 119 2.49 -1.35 14.90
CA ARG A 119 2.50 -0.38 15.99
C ARG A 119 1.39 -0.66 17.01
N ALA A 120 0.17 -0.94 16.58
CA ALA A 120 -0.93 -1.26 17.50
C ALA A 120 -0.55 -2.40 18.47
N ARG A 121 0.02 -3.48 17.95
CA ARG A 121 0.50 -4.61 18.76
C ARG A 121 1.68 -4.21 19.66
N ALA A 122 2.64 -3.42 19.15
CA ALA A 122 3.76 -2.93 19.94
C ALA A 122 3.32 -1.97 21.07
N SER A 123 2.17 -1.31 20.93
CA SER A 123 1.52 -0.50 21.97
C SER A 123 0.66 -1.32 22.95
N GLY A 124 0.68 -2.65 22.85
CA GLY A 124 -0.02 -3.56 23.76
C GLY A 124 -1.47 -3.85 23.40
N LEU A 125 -1.97 -3.44 22.22
CA LEU A 125 -3.31 -3.83 21.79
C LEU A 125 -3.35 -5.33 21.48
N SER A 126 -4.41 -5.98 21.91
CA SER A 126 -4.70 -7.41 21.70
C SER A 126 -5.85 -7.60 20.70
N GLY A 127 -6.16 -8.87 20.37
CA GLY A 127 -7.18 -9.23 19.37
C GLY A 127 -8.49 -8.44 19.45
N PRO A 128 -9.21 -8.43 20.60
CA PRO A 128 -10.46 -7.67 20.72
C PRO A 128 -10.31 -6.17 20.45
N ALA A 129 -9.27 -5.53 21.01
CA ALA A 129 -9.02 -4.11 20.80
C ALA A 129 -8.63 -3.79 19.34
N ILE A 130 -7.92 -4.70 18.67
CA ILE A 130 -7.60 -4.60 17.24
C ILE A 130 -8.88 -4.74 16.40
N HIS A 131 -9.78 -5.64 16.77
CA HIS A 131 -11.07 -5.80 16.08
C HIS A 131 -11.93 -4.53 16.20
N ASP A 132 -11.99 -3.92 17.39
CA ASP A 132 -12.71 -2.67 17.60
C ASP A 132 -12.10 -1.50 16.81
N LEU A 133 -10.75 -1.43 16.76
CA LEU A 133 -10.03 -0.48 15.93
C LEU A 133 -10.38 -0.64 14.44
N LEU A 134 -10.34 -1.86 13.92
CA LEU A 134 -10.67 -2.19 12.53
C LEU A 134 -12.13 -1.81 12.21
N ALA A 135 -13.08 -2.20 13.06
CA ALA A 135 -14.49 -1.89 12.87
C ALA A 135 -14.75 -0.37 12.88
N SER A 136 -14.11 0.36 13.79
CA SER A 136 -14.25 1.81 13.90
C SER A 136 -13.65 2.55 12.70
N ALA A 137 -12.45 2.14 12.27
CA ALA A 137 -11.83 2.66 11.06
C ALA A 137 -12.68 2.39 9.81
N GLY A 138 -13.25 1.18 9.70
CA GLY A 138 -14.13 0.82 8.59
C GLY A 138 -15.39 1.68 8.52
N LYS A 139 -16.05 1.92 9.66
CA LYS A 139 -17.20 2.83 9.74
C LYS A 139 -16.83 4.27 9.36
N LEU A 140 -15.68 4.76 9.81
CA LEU A 140 -15.21 6.11 9.48
C LEU A 140 -14.91 6.23 7.98
N ALA A 141 -14.18 5.27 7.41
CA ALA A 141 -13.85 5.24 5.99
C ALA A 141 -15.11 5.16 5.10
N GLN A 142 -16.10 4.36 5.48
CA GLN A 142 -17.37 4.23 4.76
C GLN A 142 -18.07 5.59 4.57
N ARG A 143 -18.06 6.47 5.58
CA ARG A 143 -18.73 7.80 5.53
C ARG A 143 -18.17 8.73 4.45
N LEU A 144 -16.97 8.42 3.92
CA LEU A 144 -16.26 9.22 2.93
C LEU A 144 -16.07 8.48 1.59
N GLY A 145 -16.57 7.23 1.49
CA GLY A 145 -16.27 6.35 0.37
C GLY A 145 -14.78 6.00 0.27
N TRP A 146 -14.09 5.95 1.40
CA TRP A 146 -12.65 5.67 1.49
C TRP A 146 -12.36 4.18 1.69
N SER A 147 -11.12 3.77 1.39
CA SER A 147 -10.59 2.46 1.77
C SER A 147 -9.85 2.52 3.11
N VAL A 148 -9.64 1.36 3.74
CA VAL A 148 -8.68 1.21 4.84
C VAL A 148 -7.46 0.45 4.34
N ASP A 149 -6.27 1.01 4.48
CA ASP A 149 -4.98 0.39 4.15
C ASP A 149 -4.35 -0.20 5.42
N ILE A 150 -4.17 -1.52 5.45
CA ILE A 150 -3.67 -2.24 6.61
C ILE A 150 -2.22 -2.67 6.38
N TYR A 151 -1.34 -2.22 7.27
CA TYR A 151 0.02 -2.72 7.42
C TYR A 151 0.09 -3.57 8.70
N THR A 152 0.39 -4.86 8.60
CA THR A 152 0.16 -5.84 9.68
C THR A 152 1.20 -6.95 9.68
N PRO A 153 1.54 -7.56 10.84
CA PRO A 153 2.19 -8.86 10.89
C PRO A 153 1.35 -9.94 10.19
N GLY A 154 2.00 -10.96 9.60
CA GLY A 154 1.35 -12.07 8.90
C GLY A 154 0.35 -12.84 9.75
N SER A 155 0.77 -13.33 10.92
CA SER A 155 -0.11 -13.98 11.91
C SER A 155 -1.36 -13.15 12.24
N LEU A 156 -1.17 -11.88 12.59
CA LEU A 156 -2.29 -10.99 12.90
C LEU A 156 -3.19 -10.72 11.68
N CYS A 157 -2.61 -10.68 10.48
CA CYS A 157 -3.39 -10.53 9.25
C CYS A 157 -4.38 -11.69 9.10
N ARG A 158 -3.90 -12.93 9.30
CA ARG A 158 -4.71 -14.16 9.21
C ARG A 158 -5.81 -14.15 10.26
N ASP A 159 -5.47 -13.84 11.51
CA ASP A 159 -6.42 -13.81 12.63
C ASP A 159 -7.53 -12.77 12.43
N ALA A 160 -7.18 -11.59 11.90
CA ALA A 160 -8.12 -10.49 11.71
C ALA A 160 -9.00 -10.60 10.45
N LEU A 161 -8.72 -11.55 9.54
CA LEU A 161 -9.45 -11.68 8.28
C LEU A 161 -10.97 -11.75 8.43
N PRO A 162 -11.57 -12.51 9.37
CA PRO A 162 -13.02 -12.57 9.53
C PRO A 162 -13.64 -11.21 9.89
N VAL A 163 -12.90 -10.36 10.60
CA VAL A 163 -13.33 -9.00 10.95
C VAL A 163 -13.16 -8.07 9.75
N ILE A 164 -12.01 -8.14 9.08
CA ILE A 164 -11.70 -7.35 7.87
C ILE A 164 -12.73 -7.61 6.76
N ALA A 165 -13.11 -8.87 6.54
CA ALA A 165 -14.09 -9.27 5.52
C ALA A 165 -15.51 -8.73 5.80
N ARG A 166 -15.81 -8.30 7.03
CA ARG A 166 -17.09 -7.71 7.44
C ARG A 166 -17.05 -6.18 7.48
N MET A 167 -15.90 -5.56 7.23
CA MET A 167 -15.79 -4.11 7.23
C MET A 167 -16.67 -3.50 6.12
N PRO A 168 -17.34 -2.37 6.40
CA PRO A 168 -18.33 -1.80 5.49
C PRO A 168 -17.70 -0.95 4.36
N CYS A 169 -16.39 -1.07 4.16
CA CYS A 169 -15.61 -0.34 3.17
C CYS A 169 -14.59 -1.28 2.49
N PRO A 170 -14.00 -0.87 1.36
CA PRO A 170 -12.85 -1.57 0.80
C PRO A 170 -11.67 -1.58 1.79
N VAL A 171 -10.90 -2.66 1.79
CA VAL A 171 -9.69 -2.80 2.60
C VAL A 171 -8.54 -3.23 1.70
N SER A 172 -7.45 -2.46 1.66
CA SER A 172 -6.20 -2.86 1.00
C SER A 172 -5.19 -3.37 2.02
N ILE A 173 -4.74 -4.60 1.81
CA ILE A 173 -3.72 -5.24 2.64
C ILE A 173 -2.35 -4.99 1.98
N ALA A 174 -1.45 -4.34 2.71
CA ALA A 174 -0.11 -4.04 2.24
C ALA A 174 0.79 -5.29 2.22
N HIS A 175 1.73 -5.34 1.27
CA HIS A 175 2.79 -6.35 1.19
C HIS A 175 2.29 -7.80 1.31
N MET A 176 1.22 -8.14 0.59
CA MET A 176 0.63 -9.50 0.61
C MET A 176 0.28 -10.01 2.03
N GLY A 177 -0.02 -9.10 2.95
CA GLY A 177 -0.37 -9.42 4.34
C GLY A 177 0.82 -9.60 5.27
N TYR A 178 2.04 -9.33 4.80
CA TYR A 178 3.28 -9.61 5.52
C TYR A 178 3.40 -11.09 5.96
N VAL A 179 2.84 -12.01 5.17
CA VAL A 179 2.99 -13.45 5.42
C VAL A 179 4.37 -13.86 4.95
N THR A 180 5.30 -14.01 5.89
CA THR A 180 6.68 -14.43 5.60
C THR A 180 6.75 -15.93 5.31
N SER A 181 7.93 -16.42 4.91
CA SER A 181 8.17 -17.87 4.80
C SER A 181 8.01 -18.59 6.14
N ASP A 182 8.37 -17.95 7.25
CA ASP A 182 8.20 -18.53 8.59
C ASP A 182 6.71 -18.67 8.96
N ASP A 183 5.87 -17.70 8.55
CA ASP A 183 4.41 -17.77 8.72
C ASP A 183 3.74 -18.76 7.74
N ALA A 184 4.47 -19.32 6.76
CA ALA A 184 3.92 -20.23 5.75
C ALA A 184 3.82 -21.67 6.26
N ASP A 185 4.64 -22.02 7.25
CA ASP A 185 4.63 -23.32 7.93
C ASP A 185 3.57 -23.39 9.06
N ASP A 186 2.91 -22.27 9.36
CA ASP A 186 1.82 -22.18 10.35
C ASP A 186 0.47 -22.64 9.79
N GLU A 187 -0.35 -23.31 10.62
CA GLU A 187 -1.74 -23.61 10.32
C GLU A 187 -2.64 -22.37 10.57
N PRO A 188 -3.55 -21.99 9.65
CA PRO A 188 -3.88 -22.68 8.41
C PRO A 188 -2.95 -22.34 7.23
N PRO A 189 -2.78 -23.27 6.26
CA PRO A 189 -1.90 -23.09 5.11
C PRO A 189 -2.14 -21.80 4.33
N VAL A 190 -1.11 -21.34 3.62
CA VAL A 190 -1.16 -20.12 2.81
C VAL A 190 -2.29 -20.13 1.77
N GLU A 191 -2.64 -21.29 1.24
CA GLU A 191 -3.75 -21.47 0.29
C GLU A 191 -5.10 -21.12 0.93
N HIS A 192 -5.29 -21.45 2.22
CA HIS A 192 -6.51 -21.10 2.95
C HIS A 192 -6.61 -19.58 3.16
N PHE A 193 -5.49 -18.93 3.46
CA PHE A 193 -5.42 -17.48 3.54
C PHE A 193 -5.80 -16.83 2.21
N ILE A 194 -5.21 -17.28 1.10
CA ILE A 194 -5.52 -16.78 -0.25
C ILE A 194 -6.99 -17.04 -0.62
N ALA A 195 -7.52 -18.23 -0.34
CA ALA A 195 -8.92 -18.54 -0.57
C ALA A 195 -9.86 -17.62 0.21
N SER A 196 -9.52 -17.32 1.47
CA SER A 196 -10.28 -16.39 2.32
C SER A 196 -10.26 -14.96 1.79
N LEU A 197 -9.11 -14.49 1.30
CA LEU A 197 -8.98 -13.20 0.61
C LEU A 197 -9.84 -13.15 -0.67
N ALA A 198 -9.78 -14.20 -1.49
CA ALA A 198 -10.49 -14.28 -2.76
C ALA A 198 -12.01 -14.38 -2.59
N ALA A 199 -12.48 -15.08 -1.55
CA ALA A 199 -13.89 -15.19 -1.21
C ALA A 199 -14.49 -13.85 -0.72
N SER A 200 -13.65 -12.93 -0.23
CA SER A 200 -14.11 -11.62 0.22
C SER A 200 -14.35 -10.65 -0.94
N GLY A 201 -15.48 -9.94 -0.90
CA GLY A 201 -15.84 -8.90 -1.86
C GLY A 201 -15.19 -7.54 -1.60
N ASN A 202 -14.67 -7.28 -0.39
CA ASN A 202 -14.13 -5.96 0.00
C ASN A 202 -12.61 -5.92 0.15
N ILE A 203 -11.92 -7.07 0.12
CA ILE A 203 -10.48 -7.14 0.33
C ILE A 203 -9.70 -7.02 -0.98
N TRP A 204 -8.68 -6.17 -0.93
CA TRP A 204 -7.67 -5.91 -1.96
C TRP A 204 -6.29 -6.23 -1.40
N VAL A 205 -5.36 -6.61 -2.27
CA VAL A 205 -3.98 -6.95 -1.86
C VAL A 205 -2.97 -6.20 -2.71
N LYS A 206 -1.95 -5.63 -2.06
CA LYS A 206 -0.82 -4.98 -2.71
C LYS A 206 0.33 -5.97 -2.91
N LEU A 207 0.70 -6.22 -4.16
CA LEU A 207 1.87 -6.99 -4.59
C LEU A 207 3.13 -6.12 -4.45
N THR A 208 3.47 -5.74 -3.23
CA THR A 208 4.51 -4.74 -2.91
C THR A 208 5.53 -5.28 -1.93
N GLY A 209 6.75 -4.75 -1.96
CA GLY A 209 7.81 -5.06 -0.97
C GLY A 209 8.16 -6.55 -0.83
N PRO A 210 8.41 -7.31 -1.91
CA PRO A 210 8.76 -8.74 -1.81
C PRO A 210 9.99 -8.99 -0.93
N TYR A 211 10.96 -8.08 -0.91
CA TYR A 211 12.15 -8.12 -0.04
C TYR A 211 11.81 -8.09 1.46
N ARG A 212 10.57 -7.80 1.85
CA ARG A 212 10.10 -7.85 3.24
C ARG A 212 9.58 -9.24 3.64
N LEU A 213 9.18 -10.04 2.66
CA LEU A 213 8.55 -11.35 2.86
C LEU A 213 9.53 -12.50 2.61
N GLU A 214 10.56 -12.21 1.83
CA GLU A 214 11.48 -13.19 1.29
C GLU A 214 12.67 -13.39 2.21
N GLN A 215 12.86 -14.64 2.67
CA GLN A 215 14.18 -15.09 3.08
C GLN A 215 14.99 -15.47 1.83
N ALA A 216 16.29 -15.18 1.82
CA ALA A 216 17.12 -15.36 0.63
C ALA A 216 17.01 -16.79 0.06
N GLY A 217 16.54 -16.91 -1.19
CA GLY A 217 16.49 -18.16 -1.94
C GLY A 217 15.19 -18.97 -1.84
N THR A 218 14.16 -18.50 -1.13
CA THR A 218 12.94 -19.30 -0.91
C THR A 218 11.91 -19.23 -2.05
N GLY A 219 11.93 -18.18 -2.87
CA GLY A 219 10.92 -17.88 -3.90
C GLY A 219 9.51 -17.64 -3.34
N HIS A 220 9.38 -17.39 -2.03
CA HIS A 220 8.11 -17.32 -1.32
C HIS A 220 7.21 -16.20 -1.82
N ALA A 221 7.76 -14.98 -1.94
CA ALA A 221 7.01 -13.82 -2.40
C ALA A 221 6.44 -14.02 -3.82
N GLY A 222 7.20 -14.70 -4.69
CA GLY A 222 6.76 -15.02 -6.04
C GLY A 222 5.60 -16.02 -6.07
N ARG A 223 5.71 -17.13 -5.33
CA ARG A 223 4.61 -18.11 -5.22
C ARG A 223 3.33 -17.49 -4.67
N MET A 224 3.46 -16.64 -3.63
CA MET A 224 2.36 -15.89 -3.05
C MET A 224 1.70 -14.97 -4.10
N ALA A 225 2.51 -14.16 -4.80
CA ALA A 225 2.01 -13.23 -5.81
C ALA A 225 1.29 -13.97 -6.94
N GLU A 226 1.88 -15.03 -7.49
CA GLU A 226 1.27 -15.83 -8.55
C GLU A 226 -0.05 -16.50 -8.11
N ALA A 227 -0.11 -17.02 -6.88
CA ALA A 227 -1.33 -17.62 -6.35
C ALA A 227 -2.43 -16.57 -6.13
N LEU A 228 -2.08 -15.38 -5.63
CA LEU A 228 -3.01 -14.24 -5.54
C LEU A 228 -3.51 -13.81 -6.92
N ILE A 229 -2.63 -13.71 -7.92
CA ILE A 229 -2.97 -13.34 -9.31
C ILE A 229 -3.97 -14.33 -9.90
N ARG A 230 -3.79 -15.64 -9.65
CA ARG A 230 -4.76 -16.67 -10.09
C ARG A 230 -6.09 -16.56 -9.36
N ALA A 231 -6.09 -16.27 -8.07
CA ALA A 231 -7.29 -16.34 -7.23
C ALA A 231 -8.17 -15.08 -7.27
N MET A 232 -7.59 -13.88 -7.37
CA MET A 232 -8.33 -12.62 -7.21
C MET A 232 -7.81 -11.45 -8.08
N PRO A 233 -7.59 -11.64 -9.40
CA PRO A 233 -6.90 -10.67 -10.26
C PRO A 233 -7.53 -9.27 -10.29
N ASP A 234 -8.84 -9.17 -10.09
CA ASP A 234 -9.57 -7.90 -10.13
C ASP A 234 -9.43 -7.08 -8.83
N ARG A 235 -8.77 -7.60 -7.79
CA ARG A 235 -8.57 -6.89 -6.51
C ARG A 235 -7.10 -6.81 -6.09
N LEU A 236 -6.20 -6.87 -7.06
CA LEU A 236 -4.76 -6.73 -6.83
C LEU A 236 -4.25 -5.36 -7.27
N LEU A 237 -3.26 -4.86 -6.53
CA LEU A 237 -2.59 -3.60 -6.76
C LEU A 237 -1.09 -3.85 -6.79
N TRP A 238 -0.33 -2.96 -7.43
CA TRP A 238 1.13 -2.97 -7.37
C TRP A 238 1.64 -1.58 -7.00
N GLY A 239 2.81 -1.51 -6.40
CA GLY A 239 3.49 -0.27 -6.06
C GLY A 239 4.97 -0.50 -5.78
N THR A 240 5.74 0.58 -5.78
CA THR A 240 7.20 0.51 -5.64
C THR A 240 7.65 0.24 -4.21
N ASP A 241 6.84 0.63 -3.22
CA ASP A 241 7.27 0.81 -1.82
C ASP A 241 8.43 1.81 -1.68
N TRP A 242 8.59 2.72 -2.66
CA TRP A 242 9.59 3.78 -2.64
C TRP A 242 9.38 4.68 -1.40
N PRO A 243 10.43 5.09 -0.69
CA PRO A 243 11.86 4.95 -0.98
C PRO A 243 12.51 3.72 -0.33
N HIS A 244 11.75 2.65 -0.09
CA HIS A 244 12.21 1.38 0.50
C HIS A 244 12.66 1.52 1.97
N VAL A 245 11.75 2.05 2.78
CA VAL A 245 11.96 2.34 4.21
C VAL A 245 12.40 1.10 4.99
N MET A 246 13.48 1.21 5.78
CA MET A 246 14.03 0.13 6.60
C MET A 246 14.41 -1.13 5.80
N ALA A 247 14.77 -0.98 4.53
CA ALA A 247 15.33 -2.04 3.70
C ALA A 247 16.63 -1.57 3.05
N PRO A 248 17.53 -2.49 2.64
CA PRO A 248 18.64 -2.13 1.76
C PRO A 248 18.13 -1.42 0.50
N PRO A 249 18.94 -0.56 -0.15
CA PRO A 249 18.53 0.11 -1.38
C PRO A 249 18.00 -0.89 -2.41
N GLN A 250 16.77 -0.66 -2.87
CA GLN A 250 16.14 -1.47 -3.92
C GLN A 250 16.16 -0.71 -5.25
N ASP A 251 16.07 -1.46 -6.34
CA ASP A 251 15.77 -0.95 -7.67
C ASP A 251 14.26 -1.10 -7.93
N SER A 252 13.55 0.03 -7.95
CA SER A 252 12.11 0.06 -8.25
C SER A 252 11.77 -0.46 -9.66
N GLY A 253 12.70 -0.36 -10.62
CA GLY A 253 12.57 -0.92 -11.96
C GLY A 253 12.66 -2.44 -11.96
N ALA A 254 13.62 -3.00 -11.22
CA ALA A 254 13.73 -4.46 -11.05
C ALA A 254 12.47 -5.03 -10.34
N LEU A 255 11.93 -4.32 -9.35
CA LEU A 255 10.67 -4.68 -8.69
C LEU A 255 9.46 -4.64 -9.65
N LEU A 256 9.45 -3.69 -10.59
CA LEU A 256 8.43 -3.63 -11.64
C LEU A 256 8.58 -4.78 -12.65
N ASN A 257 9.81 -5.11 -13.03
CA ASN A 257 10.11 -6.25 -13.90
C ASN A 257 9.74 -7.59 -13.23
N THR A 258 9.86 -7.68 -11.91
CA THR A 258 9.42 -8.83 -11.11
C THR A 258 7.91 -9.05 -11.22
N LEU A 259 7.10 -7.99 -11.28
CA LEU A 259 5.66 -8.13 -11.53
C LEU A 259 5.40 -8.80 -12.89
N ALA A 260 6.18 -8.48 -13.92
CA ALA A 260 6.02 -9.11 -15.23
C ALA A 260 6.39 -10.60 -15.24
N ALA A 261 7.35 -11.00 -14.41
CA ALA A 261 7.66 -12.40 -14.19
C ALA A 261 6.50 -13.15 -13.53
N TRP A 262 5.89 -12.58 -12.48
CA TRP A 262 4.74 -13.19 -11.80
C TRP A 262 3.45 -13.16 -12.63
N CYS A 263 3.31 -12.16 -13.51
CA CYS A 263 2.12 -11.90 -14.30
C CYS A 263 2.47 -11.69 -15.79
N PRO A 264 2.73 -12.76 -16.57
CA PRO A 264 3.11 -12.63 -17.98
C PRO A 264 2.00 -12.10 -18.89
N ALA A 265 0.73 -12.23 -18.48
CA ALA A 265 -0.42 -11.75 -19.25
C ALA A 265 -0.58 -10.22 -19.16
N ALA A 266 -0.54 -9.55 -20.31
CA ALA A 266 -0.59 -8.09 -20.39
C ALA A 266 -1.93 -7.50 -19.91
N ASP A 267 -3.04 -8.18 -20.14
CA ASP A 267 -4.36 -7.75 -19.67
C ASP A 267 -4.46 -7.78 -18.14
N LEU A 268 -3.91 -8.80 -17.50
CA LEU A 268 -3.84 -8.89 -16.04
C LEU A 268 -2.92 -7.82 -15.46
N ARG A 269 -1.76 -7.56 -16.07
CA ARG A 269 -0.90 -6.42 -15.66
C ARG A 269 -1.63 -5.10 -15.78
N LYS A 270 -2.39 -4.87 -16.86
CA LYS A 270 -3.23 -3.68 -17.01
C LYS A 270 -4.27 -3.57 -15.91
N ARG A 271 -4.92 -4.67 -15.49
CA ARG A 271 -5.85 -4.63 -14.35
C ARG A 271 -5.14 -4.17 -13.09
N ILE A 272 -4.01 -4.80 -12.75
CA ILE A 272 -3.23 -4.52 -11.53
C ILE A 272 -2.69 -3.08 -11.51
N LEU A 273 -2.15 -2.60 -12.63
CA LEU A 273 -1.50 -1.30 -12.75
C LEU A 273 -2.46 -0.15 -13.06
N VAL A 274 -3.63 -0.43 -13.67
CA VAL A 274 -4.53 0.61 -14.20
C VAL A 274 -5.94 0.51 -13.65
N ASP A 275 -6.65 -0.58 -13.95
CA ASP A 275 -8.11 -0.64 -13.75
C ASP A 275 -8.47 -0.78 -12.26
N ASN A 276 -7.71 -1.60 -11.53
CA ASN A 276 -7.87 -1.85 -10.10
C ASN A 276 -7.61 -0.59 -9.25
N PRO A 277 -6.44 0.08 -9.35
CA PRO A 277 -6.20 1.32 -8.61
C PRO A 277 -7.16 2.44 -9.02
N ARG A 278 -7.60 2.48 -10.30
CA ARG A 278 -8.62 3.43 -10.75
C ARG A 278 -9.92 3.25 -9.98
N ARG A 279 -10.41 2.01 -9.87
CA ARG A 279 -11.64 1.66 -9.18
C ARG A 279 -11.56 1.90 -7.69
N LEU A 280 -10.47 1.49 -7.05
CA LEU A 280 -10.32 1.62 -5.60
C LEU A 280 -10.12 3.07 -5.15
N TYR A 281 -9.29 3.84 -5.86
CA TYR A 281 -8.88 5.19 -5.44
C TYR A 281 -9.55 6.32 -6.21
N GLY A 282 -10.52 6.01 -7.09
CA GLY A 282 -11.32 7.02 -7.80
C GLY A 282 -10.46 7.94 -8.68
N PHE A 283 -9.55 7.35 -9.46
CA PHE A 283 -8.87 8.09 -10.52
C PHE A 283 -9.79 8.26 -11.73
N ALA A 284 -9.60 9.33 -12.50
CA ALA A 284 -10.28 9.51 -13.77
C ALA A 284 -9.94 8.38 -14.77
N CYS A 285 -10.79 8.20 -15.78
CA CYS A 285 -10.47 7.31 -16.89
C CYS A 285 -9.23 7.85 -17.62
N PRO A 286 -8.27 7.00 -18.01
CA PRO A 286 -7.27 7.41 -18.99
C PRO A 286 -8.00 7.86 -20.26
N GLU A 287 -7.61 9.02 -20.81
CA GLU A 287 -7.99 9.43 -22.17
C GLU A 287 -7.33 8.52 -23.21
#